data_AF-A0A174DK13-F1
#
_entry.id   AF-A0A174DK13-F1
#
_cell.length_a   1.000
_cell.length_b   1.000
_cell.length_c   1.000
_cell.angle_alpha   90.00
_cell.angle_beta   90.00
_cell.angle_gamma   90.00
#
_symmetry.space_group_name_H-M   'P 1'
#
loop_
_entity.id
_entity.type
_entity.pdbx_description
1 polymer ?
#
loop_
_entity_poly.entity_id
_entity_poly.type
_entity_poly.pdbx_seq_one_letter_code
_entity_poly.pdbx_strand_id
1 'polypeptide(L)'
;MRKCFGFIVLIGAIFLLIGCKEYKYNPGRDTLAYFGNEAKYQIWRIEPYPLEDMESKEIIDDGVYRYAKNEDNVYIIGMEGYTVINLNKNEYKQSKELETFNESDIEVFESNKFKEVSDKEYIKLPIEKFIDNRGYYIENKPNY
;
A
#
# COMPACT_ATOMS: atom_id res chain seq x y z
N MET A 1 5.34 37.97 -30.64
CA MET A 1 5.99 36.76 -30.08
C MET A 1 6.39 36.85 -28.60
N ARG A 2 6.30 38.00 -27.90
CA ARG A 2 6.60 38.08 -26.45
C ARG A 2 5.46 37.66 -25.50
N LYS A 3 4.21 37.69 -25.96
CA LYS A 3 3.02 37.36 -25.13
C LYS A 3 2.78 35.84 -24.94
N CYS A 4 3.32 35.00 -25.83
CA CYS A 4 3.17 33.53 -25.75
C CYS A 4 4.16 32.89 -24.77
N PHE A 5 5.30 33.54 -24.51
CA PHE A 5 6.36 32.99 -23.64
C PHE A 5 5.95 32.97 -22.16
N GLY A 6 5.20 33.99 -21.70
CA GLY A 6 4.68 34.02 -20.33
C GLY A 6 3.64 32.95 -20.03
N PHE A 7 2.86 32.53 -21.04
CA PHE A 7 1.84 31.48 -20.89
C PHE A 7 2.47 30.09 -20.69
N ILE A 8 3.60 29.81 -21.34
CA ILE A 8 4.32 28.53 -21.23
C ILE A 8 4.97 28.39 -19.84
N VAL A 9 5.54 29.48 -19.31
CA VAL A 9 6.12 29.50 -17.96
C VAL A 9 5.05 29.31 -16.88
N LEU A 10 3.87 29.92 -17.06
CA LEU A 10 2.74 29.77 -16.13
C LEU A 10 2.18 28.34 -16.13
N ILE A 11 2.02 27.71 -17.30
CA ILE A 11 1.59 26.31 -17.41
C ILE A 11 2.62 25.37 -16.78
N GLY A 12 3.92 25.60 -17.01
CA GLY A 12 4.99 24.82 -16.38
C GLY A 12 5.00 24.90 -14.85
N ALA A 13 4.68 26.06 -14.28
CA ALA A 13 4.57 26.23 -12.83
C ALA A 13 3.35 25.51 -12.23
N ILE A 14 2.23 25.44 -12.96
CA ILE A 14 1.02 24.71 -12.53
C ILE A 14 1.28 23.19 -12.48
N PHE A 15 2.08 22.65 -13.41
CA PHE A 15 2.46 21.23 -13.39
C PHE A 15 3.37 20.85 -12.20
N LEU A 16 4.13 21.80 -11.64
CA LEU A 16 4.99 21.54 -10.47
C LEU A 16 4.20 21.40 -9.16
N LEU A 17 2.97 21.92 -9.09
CA LEU A 17 2.11 21.83 -7.88
C LEU A 17 1.28 20.54 -7.81
N ILE A 18 1.27 19.71 -8.87
CA ILE A 18 0.52 18.44 -8.92
C ILE A 18 1.36 17.29 -8.28
N GLY A 19 2.63 17.54 -7.98
CA GLY A 19 3.60 16.54 -7.54
C GLY A 19 3.75 16.43 -6.01
N CYS A 20 2.73 15.92 -5.33
CA CYS A 20 2.86 15.04 -4.15
C CYS A 20 1.45 14.75 -3.64
N LYS A 21 0.94 13.53 -3.87
CA LYS A 21 -0.31 13.12 -3.25
C LYS A 21 -0.02 12.87 -1.77
N GLU A 22 -0.28 13.87 -0.95
CA GLU A 22 -0.20 13.72 0.50
C GLU A 22 -1.35 12.80 0.93
N TYR A 23 -1.01 11.65 1.49
CA TYR A 23 -1.98 10.74 2.06
C TYR A 23 -2.27 11.20 3.50
N LYS A 24 -3.53 11.21 3.93
CA LYS A 24 -3.89 11.42 5.35
C LYS A 24 -3.16 10.43 6.26
N TYR A 25 -2.93 9.20 5.79
CA TYR A 25 -2.15 8.17 6.47
C TYR A 25 -0.90 7.85 5.65
N ASN A 26 0.14 8.65 5.78
CA ASN A 26 1.37 8.47 5.00
C ASN A 26 1.99 7.07 5.19
N PRO A 27 2.06 6.24 4.13
CA PRO A 27 2.83 5.01 4.15
C PRO A 27 4.31 5.32 4.41
N GLY A 28 4.94 4.55 5.29
CA GLY A 28 6.33 4.74 5.70
C GLY A 28 7.28 3.69 5.13
N ARG A 29 8.54 3.77 5.54
CA ARG A 29 9.56 2.73 5.28
C ARG A 29 9.10 1.34 5.72
N ASP A 30 8.34 1.30 6.81
CA ASP A 30 7.89 0.09 7.46
C ASP A 30 6.50 -0.36 6.96
N THR A 31 5.98 0.25 5.87
CA THR A 31 4.77 -0.20 5.19
C THR A 31 5.14 -1.13 4.02
N LEU A 32 4.56 -2.33 3.99
CA LEU A 32 4.75 -3.32 2.92
C LEU A 32 3.75 -3.10 1.78
N ALA A 33 2.50 -2.80 2.10
CA ALA A 33 1.45 -2.46 1.15
C ALA A 33 0.43 -1.53 1.80
N TYR A 34 -0.28 -0.73 1.00
CA TYR A 34 -1.34 0.15 1.48
C TYR A 34 -2.51 0.22 0.51
N PHE A 35 -3.71 0.39 1.06
CA PHE A 35 -4.98 0.33 0.36
C PHE A 35 -5.98 1.34 0.93
N GLY A 36 -7.13 1.46 0.25
CA GLY A 36 -8.20 2.37 0.62
C GLY A 36 -7.88 3.83 0.33
N ASN A 37 -8.85 4.69 0.65
CA ASN A 37 -8.69 6.12 0.49
C ASN A 37 -7.62 6.64 1.45
N GLU A 38 -6.75 7.49 0.93
CA GLU A 38 -5.69 8.14 1.70
C GLU A 38 -4.78 7.15 2.47
N ALA A 39 -4.63 5.92 1.95
CA ALA A 39 -3.86 4.83 2.54
C ALA A 39 -4.33 4.41 3.95
N LYS A 40 -5.65 4.42 4.17
CA LYS A 40 -6.31 4.00 5.41
C LYS A 40 -5.90 2.60 5.87
N TYR A 41 -5.74 1.63 4.97
CA TYR A 41 -5.38 0.26 5.35
C TYR A 41 -3.93 -0.03 4.99
N GLN A 42 -3.13 -0.53 5.93
CA GLN A 42 -1.71 -0.78 5.69
C GLN A 42 -1.29 -2.14 6.22
N ILE A 43 -0.54 -2.88 5.40
CA ILE A 43 0.19 -4.08 5.83
C ILE A 43 1.58 -3.62 6.25
N TRP A 44 1.95 -3.89 7.50
CA TRP A 44 3.25 -3.52 8.03
C TRP A 44 4.35 -4.50 7.64
N ARG A 45 5.56 -3.98 7.54
CA ARG A 45 6.81 -4.69 7.27
C ARG A 45 7.45 -5.20 8.56
N ILE A 46 6.68 -5.95 9.34
CA ILE A 46 7.12 -6.60 10.56
C ILE A 46 6.42 -7.94 10.65
N GLU A 47 7.15 -9.06 10.61
CA GLU A 47 6.54 -10.38 10.73
C GLU A 47 5.74 -10.49 12.05
N PRO A 48 4.47 -10.95 12.01
CA PRO A 48 3.86 -11.75 10.93
C PRO A 48 3.11 -10.96 9.83
N TYR A 49 3.42 -9.68 9.64
CA TYR A 49 2.88 -8.74 8.65
C TYR A 49 1.43 -8.30 8.95
N PRO A 50 1.21 -7.57 10.06
CA PRO A 50 -0.13 -7.19 10.46
C PRO A 50 -0.76 -6.19 9.48
N LEU A 51 -2.07 -6.32 9.31
CA LEU A 51 -2.93 -5.37 8.60
C LEU A 51 -3.59 -4.44 9.63
N GLU A 52 -3.41 -3.14 9.48
CA GLU A 52 -4.00 -2.13 10.37
C GLU A 52 -4.95 -1.19 9.62
N ASP A 53 -6.04 -0.81 10.28
CA ASP A 53 -6.81 0.39 9.95
C ASP A 53 -6.17 1.62 10.60
N MET A 54 -5.53 2.45 9.79
CA MET A 54 -4.80 3.63 10.24
C MET A 54 -5.70 4.73 10.81
N GLU A 55 -7.01 4.70 10.53
CA GLU A 55 -8.00 5.62 11.09
C GLU A 55 -8.35 5.26 12.53
N SER A 56 -8.72 4.00 12.78
CA SER A 56 -9.09 3.51 14.12
C SER A 56 -7.90 3.07 14.96
N LYS A 57 -6.74 2.82 14.35
CA LYS A 57 -5.54 2.19 14.95
C LYS A 57 -5.78 0.74 15.39
N GLU A 58 -6.71 0.07 14.73
CA GLU A 58 -7.06 -1.32 15.00
C GLU A 58 -6.28 -2.26 14.09
N ILE A 59 -5.70 -3.31 14.67
CA ILE A 59 -5.13 -4.43 13.91
C ILE A 59 -6.30 -5.30 13.45
N ILE A 60 -6.52 -5.32 12.14
CA ILE A 60 -7.56 -6.13 11.49
C ILE A 60 -7.09 -7.59 11.43
N ASP A 61 -5.85 -7.83 11.01
CA ASP A 61 -5.28 -9.17 10.93
C ASP A 61 -3.86 -9.12 11.51
N ASP A 62 -3.55 -10.01 12.46
CA ASP A 62 -2.23 -10.04 13.09
C ASP A 62 -1.12 -10.50 12.14
N GLY A 63 -1.47 -11.22 11.06
CA GLY A 63 -0.48 -11.71 10.12
C GLY A 63 -1.03 -12.07 8.74
N VAL A 64 -0.78 -11.20 7.76
CA VAL A 64 -1.19 -11.43 6.39
C VAL A 64 -0.24 -12.39 5.69
N TYR A 65 -0.78 -13.48 5.15
CA TYR A 65 -0.01 -14.43 4.33
C TYR A 65 0.06 -13.98 2.87
N ARG A 66 -1.09 -13.57 2.32
CA ARG A 66 -1.21 -13.21 0.90
C ARG A 66 -2.38 -12.28 0.65
N TYR A 67 -2.28 -11.47 -0.40
CA TYR A 67 -3.34 -10.57 -0.83
C TYR A 67 -3.50 -10.54 -2.35
N ALA A 68 -4.71 -10.21 -2.81
CA ALA A 68 -5.03 -9.94 -4.21
C ALA A 68 -5.76 -8.59 -4.28
N LYS A 69 -5.65 -7.89 -5.40
CA LYS A 69 -6.30 -6.59 -5.61
C LYS A 69 -6.94 -6.53 -6.99
N ASN A 70 -8.15 -6.00 -7.07
CA ASN A 70 -8.78 -5.57 -8.30
C ASN A 70 -9.13 -4.07 -8.23
N GLU A 71 -9.96 -3.57 -9.15
CA GLU A 71 -10.33 -2.15 -9.21
C GLU A 71 -11.10 -1.69 -7.97
N ASP A 72 -12.00 -2.54 -7.45
CA ASP A 72 -12.96 -2.17 -6.40
C ASP A 72 -12.58 -2.69 -5.02
N ASN A 73 -11.82 -3.78 -4.93
CA ASN A 73 -11.60 -4.54 -3.70
C ASN A 73 -10.16 -5.02 -3.53
N VAL A 74 -9.79 -5.23 -2.26
CA VAL A 74 -8.59 -5.96 -1.85
C VAL A 74 -9.02 -7.18 -1.03
N TYR A 75 -8.47 -8.33 -1.39
CA TYR A 75 -8.75 -9.63 -0.78
C TYR A 75 -7.52 -10.08 -0.03
N ILE A 76 -7.69 -10.46 1.23
CA ILE A 76 -6.59 -10.77 2.13
C ILE A 76 -6.88 -12.12 2.78
N ILE A 77 -5.86 -12.98 2.79
CA ILE A 77 -5.86 -14.25 3.53
C ILE A 77 -4.74 -14.14 4.56
N GLY A 78 -5.12 -14.18 5.83
CA GLY A 78 -4.21 -14.01 6.97
C GLY A 78 -4.58 -14.90 8.15
N MET A 79 -4.04 -14.57 9.32
CA MET A 79 -4.23 -15.33 10.55
C MET A 79 -5.67 -15.27 11.06
N GLU A 80 -6.36 -14.16 10.80
CA GLU A 80 -7.76 -13.97 11.21
C GLU A 80 -8.76 -14.43 10.12
N GLY A 81 -8.25 -15.12 9.09
CA GLY A 81 -9.04 -15.75 8.03
C GLY A 81 -9.07 -14.90 6.77
N TYR A 82 -10.28 -14.53 6.36
CA TYR A 82 -10.54 -13.87 5.07
C TYR A 82 -11.01 -12.44 5.33
N THR A 83 -10.41 -11.48 4.62
CA THR A 83 -10.80 -10.07 4.68
C THR A 83 -11.03 -9.53 3.27
N VAL A 84 -12.14 -8.83 3.07
CA VAL A 84 -12.43 -8.06 1.86
C VAL A 84 -12.50 -6.59 2.24
N ILE A 85 -11.63 -5.76 1.64
CA ILE A 85 -11.65 -4.31 1.77
C ILE A 85 -12.30 -3.75 0.51
N ASN A 86 -13.40 -3.00 0.66
CA ASN A 86 -14.03 -2.27 -0.42
C ASN A 86 -13.39 -0.88 -0.57
N LEU A 87 -12.71 -0.64 -1.68
CA LEU A 87 -11.96 0.59 -1.94
C LEU A 87 -12.86 1.81 -2.16
N ASN A 88 -14.08 1.59 -2.67
CA ASN A 88 -15.03 2.66 -2.96
C ASN A 88 -15.72 3.17 -1.68
N LYS A 89 -16.08 2.25 -0.77
CA LYS A 89 -16.73 2.56 0.50
C LYS A 89 -15.74 2.82 1.63
N ASN A 90 -14.50 2.39 1.48
CA ASN A 90 -13.45 2.48 2.49
C ASN A 90 -13.84 1.77 3.80
N GLU A 91 -14.42 0.58 3.61
CA GLU A 91 -14.91 -0.33 4.65
C GLU A 91 -14.33 -1.73 4.40
N TYR A 92 -14.26 -2.55 5.44
CA TYR A 92 -13.86 -3.95 5.33
C TYR A 92 -14.87 -4.89 5.96
N LYS A 93 -14.86 -6.13 5.49
CA LYS A 93 -15.54 -7.27 6.12
C LYS A 93 -14.52 -8.37 6.35
N GLN A 94 -14.50 -8.91 7.57
CA GLN A 94 -13.62 -10.00 7.95
C GLN A 94 -14.42 -11.17 8.52
N SER A 95 -13.97 -12.40 8.23
CA SER A 95 -14.50 -13.62 8.84
C SER A 95 -13.49 -14.75 8.74
N LYS A 96 -13.52 -15.65 9.73
CA LYS A 96 -12.78 -16.94 9.69
C LYS A 96 -13.39 -17.94 8.71
N GLU A 97 -14.66 -17.75 8.37
CA GLU A 97 -15.44 -18.66 7.54
C GLU A 97 -15.64 -18.07 6.14
N LEU A 98 -15.09 -18.75 5.13
CA LEU A 98 -15.17 -18.34 3.72
C LEU A 98 -16.61 -18.23 3.22
N GLU A 99 -17.49 -19.13 3.68
CA GLU A 99 -18.90 -19.20 3.31
C GLU A 99 -19.72 -17.96 3.71
N THR A 100 -19.17 -17.09 4.56
CA THR A 100 -19.82 -15.83 4.93
C THR A 100 -19.72 -14.76 3.85
N PHE A 101 -18.88 -14.95 2.83
CA PHE A 101 -18.71 -14.03 1.71
C PHE A 101 -19.65 -14.39 0.56
N ASN A 102 -19.86 -13.43 -0.35
CA ASN A 102 -20.68 -13.68 -1.54
C ASN A 102 -19.91 -14.57 -2.54
N GLU A 103 -20.61 -15.20 -3.47
CA GLU A 103 -20.01 -16.14 -4.44
C GLU A 103 -18.84 -15.51 -5.22
N SER A 104 -18.97 -14.27 -5.69
CA SER A 104 -17.91 -13.60 -6.44
C SER A 104 -16.65 -13.32 -5.61
N ASP A 105 -16.78 -13.08 -4.30
CA ASP A 105 -15.63 -12.92 -3.42
C ASP A 105 -14.96 -14.28 -3.14
N ILE A 106 -15.76 -15.33 -2.95
CA ILE A 106 -15.27 -16.71 -2.76
C ILE A 106 -14.45 -17.16 -3.97
N GLU A 107 -14.95 -16.92 -5.19
CA GLU A 107 -14.22 -17.22 -6.43
C GLU A 107 -12.85 -16.54 -6.48
N VAL A 108 -12.73 -15.32 -5.96
CA VAL A 108 -11.43 -14.63 -5.87
C VAL A 108 -10.54 -15.33 -4.85
N PHE A 109 -11.04 -15.65 -3.66
CA PHE A 109 -10.28 -16.33 -2.59
C PHE A 109 -9.74 -17.70 -3.00
N GLU A 110 -10.47 -18.42 -3.86
CA GLU A 110 -10.07 -19.73 -4.40
C GLU A 110 -9.18 -19.62 -5.66
N SER A 111 -9.02 -18.42 -6.21
CA SER A 111 -8.20 -18.20 -7.41
C SER A 111 -6.69 -18.20 -7.12
N ASN A 112 -5.88 -18.28 -8.19
CA ASN A 112 -4.42 -18.17 -8.13
C ASN A 112 -3.90 -16.71 -8.25
N LYS A 113 -4.75 -15.70 -8.05
CA LYS A 113 -4.41 -14.28 -8.25
C LYS A 113 -3.69 -13.63 -7.05
N PHE A 114 -3.45 -14.39 -5.99
CA PHE A 114 -2.83 -13.89 -4.76
C PHE A 114 -1.32 -13.72 -4.92
N LYS A 115 -0.83 -12.60 -4.41
CA LYS A 115 0.58 -12.35 -4.16
C LYS A 115 0.89 -12.66 -2.70
N GLU A 116 1.94 -13.46 -2.46
CA GLU A 116 2.46 -13.70 -1.12
C GLU A 116 3.05 -12.43 -0.52
N VAL A 117 2.82 -12.24 0.77
CA VAL A 117 3.48 -11.19 1.54
C VAL A 117 4.86 -11.69 1.92
N SER A 118 5.90 -11.01 1.44
CA SER A 118 7.26 -11.23 1.89
C SER A 118 8.10 -9.98 1.69
N ASP A 119 9.10 -9.81 2.56
CA ASP A 119 10.09 -8.74 2.44
C ASP A 119 11.07 -8.94 1.27
N LYS A 120 11.10 -10.12 0.65
CA LYS A 120 12.07 -10.48 -0.41
C LYS A 120 11.80 -9.77 -1.74
N GLU A 121 10.55 -9.40 -2.05
CA GLU A 121 10.23 -8.72 -3.31
C GLU A 121 10.70 -7.26 -3.38
N TYR A 122 10.91 -6.61 -2.23
CA TYR A 122 11.32 -5.19 -2.18
C TYR A 122 12.84 -4.96 -2.23
N ILE A 123 13.65 -6.02 -2.34
CA ILE A 123 15.10 -5.93 -2.66
C ILE A 123 15.32 -5.35 -4.08
N LYS A 124 14.26 -5.20 -4.89
CA LYS A 124 14.32 -4.64 -6.25
C LYS A 124 13.87 -3.18 -6.40
N LEU A 125 13.57 -2.46 -5.31
CA LEU A 125 13.48 -1.00 -5.43
C LEU A 125 14.90 -0.46 -5.68
N PRO A 126 15.12 0.42 -6.67
CA PRO A 126 16.42 1.07 -6.82
C PRO A 126 16.73 1.72 -5.49
N ILE A 127 17.88 1.38 -4.90
CA ILE A 127 18.40 2.03 -3.71
C ILE A 127 18.52 3.51 -4.09
N GLU A 128 17.52 4.32 -3.71
CA GLU A 128 17.64 5.76 -3.82
C GLU A 128 18.80 6.15 -2.91
N LYS A 129 19.87 6.65 -3.55
CA LYS A 129 21.04 7.14 -2.86
C LYS A 129 20.62 8.38 -2.07
N PHE A 130 20.28 8.21 -0.81
CA PHE A 130 20.17 9.32 0.12
C PHE A 130 21.58 9.87 0.37
N ILE A 131 21.81 11.10 -0.10
CA ILE A 131 23.00 11.88 0.22
C ILE A 131 22.67 12.63 1.51
N ASP A 132 23.35 12.30 2.61
CA ASP A 132 23.26 13.12 3.81
C ASP A 132 23.97 14.47 3.58
N ASN A 133 23.68 15.48 4.40
CA ASN A 133 24.26 16.82 4.27
C ASN A 133 25.80 16.88 4.47
N ARG A 134 26.47 15.73 4.62
CA ARG A 134 27.92 15.59 4.76
C ARG A 134 28.55 14.86 3.57
N GLY A 135 27.77 14.46 2.57
CA GLY A 135 28.28 13.90 1.31
C GLY A 135 28.74 12.44 1.41
N TYR A 136 28.32 11.70 2.43
CA TYR A 136 28.70 10.29 2.59
C TYR A 136 27.59 9.34 2.09
N TYR A 137 28.00 8.28 1.39
CA TYR A 137 27.10 7.18 1.01
C TYR A 137 26.78 6.33 2.24
N ILE A 138 25.50 6.25 2.60
CA ILE A 138 25.03 5.29 3.60
C ILE A 138 24.65 4.01 2.86
N GLU A 139 25.59 3.07 2.71
CA GLU A 139 25.24 1.68 2.40
C GLU A 139 24.63 1.05 3.66
N ASN A 140 23.30 1.00 3.73
CA ASN A 140 22.63 0.10 4.68
C ASN A 140 22.83 -1.33 4.18
N LYS A 141 23.97 -1.94 4.53
CA LYS A 141 24.14 -3.39 4.39
C LYS A 141 23.25 -4.08 5.44
N PRO A 142 22.37 -5.02 5.04
CA PRO A 142 21.72 -5.89 6.00
C PRO A 142 22.81 -6.75 6.67
N ASN A 143 22.94 -6.65 7.99
CA ASN A 143 23.66 -7.64 8.77
C ASN A 143 22.75 -8.87 8.88
N TYR A 144 23.22 -10.00 8.35
CA TYR A 144 22.60 -11.32 8.51
C TYR A 144 22.74 -11.84 9.93
#